data_AF-A0A6B0RRE9-F1
#
_entry.id   AF-A0A6B0RRE9-F1
#
_cell.length_a   1.000
_cell.length_b   1.000
_cell.length_c   1.000
_cell.angle_alpha   90.00
_cell.angle_beta   90.00
_cell.angle_gamma   90.00
#
_symmetry.space_group_name_H-M   'P 1'
#
loop_
_entity.id
_entity.type
_entity.pdbx_description
1 polymer ?
#
loop_
_entity_poly.entity_id
_entity_poly.type
_entity_poly.pdbx_seq_one_letter_code
_entity_poly.pdbx_strand_id
1 'polypeptide(L)'
;MDQCGLTSSKSMLVFLNLIFWGAAGILCYVRAYVFITYDDYDHFFEDVYTLIPGVVIIAVGALVFIIGLIGCCATIRESRCGLATFVIILLLGFVTEVVVVVLGYVYRAKVENEVDRSIQKVYKTYNGTNPDAASRGH
;
A
#
# COMPACT_ATOMS: atom_id res chain seq x y z
N MET A 1 -2.31 1.24 -45.34
CA MET A 1 -1.32 2.03 -44.56
C MET A 1 -1.53 1.85 -43.05
N ASP A 2 -2.20 0.77 -42.64
CA ASP A 2 -2.80 0.63 -41.30
C ASP A 2 -1.98 -0.22 -40.33
N GLN A 3 -0.79 -0.67 -40.76
CA GLN A 3 0.08 -1.55 -39.97
C GLN A 3 1.03 -0.78 -39.05
N CYS A 4 1.26 0.52 -39.32
CA CYS A 4 2.14 1.37 -38.51
C CYS A 4 1.47 1.82 -37.18
N GLY A 5 0.15 2.06 -37.20
CA GLY A 5 -0.60 2.51 -36.01
C GLY A 5 -0.83 1.42 -34.96
N LEU A 6 -1.12 0.19 -35.40
CA LEU A 6 -1.33 -0.97 -34.52
C LEU A 6 -0.04 -1.45 -33.83
N THR A 7 1.12 -1.22 -34.46
CA THR A 7 2.44 -1.52 -33.91
C THR A 7 2.90 -0.41 -32.95
N SER A 8 2.66 0.87 -33.29
CA SER A 8 2.96 2.00 -32.41
C SER A 8 2.18 1.94 -31.08
N SER A 9 0.89 1.58 -31.14
CA SER A 9 0.03 1.49 -29.94
C SER A 9 0.49 0.38 -28.98
N LYS A 10 0.99 -0.75 -29.51
CA LYS A 10 1.54 -1.84 -28.69
C LYS A 10 2.84 -1.43 -27.99
N SER A 11 3.73 -0.77 -28.73
CA SER A 11 5.00 -0.28 -28.17
C SER A 11 4.75 0.71 -27.04
N MET A 12 3.85 1.67 -27.22
CA MET A 12 3.50 2.66 -26.21
C MET A 12 2.92 2.03 -24.92
N LEU A 13 2.09 1.00 -25.05
CA LEU A 13 1.56 0.22 -23.91
C LEU A 13 2.66 -0.52 -23.13
N VAL A 14 3.60 -1.12 -23.85
CA VAL A 14 4.76 -1.81 -23.25
C VAL A 14 5.62 -0.82 -22.47
N PHE A 15 5.90 0.35 -23.04
CA PHE A 15 6.67 1.40 -22.37
C PHE A 15 5.96 1.90 -21.09
N LEU A 16 4.66 2.20 -21.17
CA LEU A 16 3.90 2.64 -20.00
C LEU A 16 3.85 1.55 -18.91
N ASN A 17 3.71 0.28 -19.30
CA ASN A 17 3.76 -0.84 -18.35
C ASN A 17 5.13 -0.99 -17.68
N LEU A 18 6.23 -0.84 -18.44
CA LEU A 18 7.59 -0.88 -17.89
C LEU A 18 7.85 0.26 -16.90
N ILE A 19 7.38 1.47 -17.21
CA ILE A 19 7.51 2.63 -16.31
C ILE A 19 6.70 2.37 -15.04
N PHE A 20 5.46 1.91 -15.16
CA PHE A 20 4.60 1.62 -14.01
C PHE A 20 5.16 0.49 -13.15
N TRP A 21 5.67 -0.57 -13.78
CA TRP A 21 6.31 -1.69 -13.09
C TRP A 21 7.61 -1.26 -12.38
N GLY A 22 8.42 -0.42 -13.03
CA GLY A 22 9.62 0.16 -12.42
C GLY A 22 9.28 1.03 -11.20
N ALA A 23 8.29 1.91 -11.33
CA ALA A 23 7.80 2.72 -10.22
C ALA A 23 7.28 1.84 -9.06
N ALA A 24 6.47 0.82 -9.36
CA ALA A 24 5.97 -0.13 -8.37
C ALA A 24 7.11 -0.90 -7.67
N GLY A 25 8.15 -1.30 -8.41
CA GLY A 25 9.35 -1.93 -7.86
C GLY A 25 10.10 -1.03 -6.88
N ILE A 26 10.28 0.25 -7.23
CA ILE A 26 10.90 1.25 -6.34
C ILE A 26 10.06 1.45 -5.08
N LEU A 27 8.74 1.61 -5.22
CA LEU A 27 7.81 1.72 -4.09
C LEU A 27 7.86 0.49 -3.17
N CYS A 28 7.94 -0.72 -3.75
CA CYS A 28 8.04 -1.96 -2.99
C CYS A 28 9.39 -2.06 -2.25
N TYR A 29 10.49 -1.61 -2.86
CA TYR A 29 11.80 -1.51 -2.23
C TYR A 29 11.80 -0.55 -1.04
N VAL A 30 11.26 0.65 -1.21
CA VAL A 30 11.15 1.64 -0.11
C VAL A 30 10.30 1.08 1.03
N ARG A 31 9.19 0.40 0.71
CA ARG A 31 8.32 -0.22 1.72
C ARG A 31 9.06 -1.31 2.50
N ALA A 32 9.79 -2.18 1.83
CA ALA A 32 10.58 -3.23 2.47
C ALA A 32 11.71 -2.63 3.33
N TYR A 33 12.38 -1.58 2.84
CA TYR A 33 13.44 -0.88 3.57
C TYR A 33 12.93 -0.26 4.88
N VAL A 34 11.78 0.41 4.83
CA VAL A 34 11.11 0.94 6.03
C VAL A 34 10.71 -0.19 6.97
N PHE A 35 10.12 -1.28 6.46
CA PHE A 35 9.74 -2.42 7.29
C PHE A 35 10.93 -3.00 8.07
N ILE A 36 12.04 -3.26 7.39
CA ILE A 36 13.27 -3.80 8.01
C ILE A 36 13.87 -2.81 9.02
N THR A 37 13.79 -1.50 8.75
CA THR A 37 14.32 -0.47 9.67
C THR A 37 13.46 -0.34 10.94
N TYR A 38 12.16 -0.62 10.85
CA TYR A 38 11.22 -0.53 11.98
C TYR A 38 11.08 -1.86 12.75
N ASP A 39 11.61 -2.96 12.23
CA ASP A 39 11.70 -4.27 12.89
C ASP A 39 12.41 -4.18 14.26
N ASP A 40 13.31 -3.22 14.45
CA ASP A 40 14.08 -3.03 15.71
C ASP A 40 13.23 -2.49 16.90
N TYR A 41 12.00 -2.03 16.66
CA TYR A 41 11.04 -1.66 17.73
C TYR A 41 10.24 -2.85 18.28
N ASP A 42 10.71 -4.07 18.03
CA ASP A 42 10.06 -5.35 18.35
C ASP A 42 9.68 -5.52 19.83
N HIS A 43 10.30 -4.77 20.75
CA HIS A 43 10.03 -4.87 22.18
C HIS A 43 8.64 -4.34 22.62
N PHE A 44 7.88 -3.72 21.70
CA PHE A 44 6.47 -3.33 21.89
C PHE A 44 5.48 -4.22 21.10
N PHE A 45 5.96 -5.19 20.32
CA PHE A 45 5.18 -5.88 19.29
C PHE A 45 5.19 -7.42 19.42
N GLU A 46 5.27 -7.93 20.65
CA GLU A 46 5.20 -9.36 20.98
C GLU A 46 3.82 -10.02 20.72
N ASP A 47 2.92 -9.33 20.02
CA ASP A 47 1.57 -9.82 19.79
C ASP A 47 1.29 -10.06 18.29
N VAL A 48 0.62 -11.18 18.05
CA VAL A 48 0.27 -11.77 16.74
C VAL A 48 -0.35 -10.73 15.78
N TYR A 49 -0.91 -9.66 16.32
CA TYR A 49 -1.55 -8.56 15.59
C TYR A 49 -0.61 -7.75 14.67
N THR A 50 0.71 -7.79 14.86
CA THR A 50 1.66 -6.94 14.09
C THR A 50 2.49 -7.73 13.07
N LEU A 51 2.81 -8.98 13.39
CA LEU A 51 3.49 -9.90 12.46
C LEU A 51 2.62 -10.23 11.24
N ILE A 52 1.30 -10.40 11.46
CA ILE A 52 0.34 -10.70 10.40
C ILE A 52 0.33 -9.60 9.32
N PRO A 53 0.10 -8.31 9.63
CA PRO A 53 0.08 -7.27 8.60
C PRO A 53 1.43 -7.09 7.90
N GLY A 54 2.56 -7.21 8.61
CA GLY A 54 3.89 -7.09 8.02
C GLY A 54 4.16 -8.15 6.94
N VAL A 55 3.94 -9.42 7.28
CA VAL A 55 4.12 -10.54 6.35
C VAL A 55 3.16 -10.45 5.17
N VAL A 56 1.91 -10.05 5.40
CA VAL A 56 0.91 -9.87 4.33
C VAL A 56 1.33 -8.77 3.36
N ILE A 57 1.85 -7.64 3.86
CA ILE A 57 2.32 -6.53 3.02
C ILE A 57 3.49 -6.96 2.12
N ILE A 58 4.44 -7.72 2.66
CA ILE A 58 5.59 -8.24 1.90
C ILE A 58 5.11 -9.26 0.86
N ALA A 59 4.24 -10.19 1.25
CA ALA A 59 3.71 -11.23 0.37
C ALA A 59 2.91 -10.63 -0.80
N VAL A 60 2.05 -9.64 -0.54
CA VAL A 60 1.30 -8.92 -1.57
C VAL A 60 2.25 -8.17 -2.51
N GLY A 61 3.29 -7.51 -1.97
CA GLY A 61 4.31 -6.83 -2.78
C GLY A 61 5.03 -7.77 -3.75
N ALA A 62 5.44 -8.95 -3.27
CA ALA A 62 6.10 -9.96 -4.10
C ALA A 62 5.16 -10.51 -5.21
N LEU A 63 3.89 -10.78 -4.87
CA LEU A 63 2.89 -11.26 -5.82
C LEU A 63 2.65 -10.26 -6.96
N VAL A 64 2.50 -8.98 -6.63
CA VAL A 64 2.28 -7.91 -7.63
C VAL A 64 3.50 -7.76 -8.55
N PHE A 65 4.71 -7.92 -8.02
CA PHE A 65 5.94 -7.88 -8.83
C PHE A 65 6.00 -9.03 -9.85
N ILE A 66 5.67 -10.25 -9.42
CA ILE A 66 5.63 -11.44 -10.28
C ILE A 66 4.53 -11.32 -11.36
N ILE A 67 3.35 -10.81 -11.01
CA ILE A 67 2.27 -10.57 -11.97
C ILE A 67 2.70 -9.57 -13.06
N GLY A 68 3.48 -8.55 -12.70
CA GLY A 68 4.08 -7.61 -13.67
C GLY A 68 5.05 -8.27 -14.66
N LEU A 69 5.90 -9.18 -14.17
CA LEU A 69 6.83 -9.95 -15.02
C LEU A 69 6.08 -10.88 -15.99
N ILE A 70 5.04 -11.55 -15.50
CA ILE A 70 4.19 -12.43 -16.33
C ILE A 70 3.45 -11.61 -17.41
N GLY A 71 3.02 -10.39 -17.08
CA GLY A 71 2.40 -9.46 -18.04
C GLY A 71 3.30 -9.07 -19.21
N CYS A 72 4.61 -8.87 -18.94
CA CYS A 72 5.60 -8.61 -19.97
C CYS A 72 5.78 -9.82 -20.89
N CYS A 73 5.90 -11.03 -20.32
CA CYS A 73 5.97 -12.29 -21.08
C CYS A 73 4.71 -12.58 -21.90
N ALA A 74 3.52 -12.26 -21.38
CA ALA A 74 2.24 -12.42 -22.09
C ALA A 74 2.12 -11.48 -23.30
N THR A 75 2.73 -10.29 -23.22
CA THR A 75 2.77 -9.31 -24.32
C THR A 75 3.72 -9.75 -25.44
N ILE A 76 4.86 -10.37 -25.09
CA ILE A 76 5.83 -10.89 -26.07
C ILE A 76 5.25 -12.08 -26.88
N ARG A 77 4.33 -12.85 -26.30
CA ARG A 77 3.77 -14.07 -26.92
C ARG A 77 2.71 -13.82 -28.01
N GLU A 78 2.72 -12.63 -28.62
CA GLU A 78 1.90 -12.18 -29.77
C GLU A 78 0.41 -12.59 -29.75
N SER A 79 -0.18 -12.76 -28.56
CA SER A 79 -1.61 -13.06 -28.45
C SER A 79 -2.36 -11.74 -28.28
N ARG A 80 -3.12 -11.35 -29.32
CA ARG A 80 -3.87 -10.08 -29.31
C ARG A 80 -4.94 -10.03 -28.22
N CYS A 81 -5.54 -11.16 -27.86
CA CYS A 81 -6.46 -11.25 -26.72
C CYS A 81 -5.75 -11.11 -25.37
N GLY A 82 -4.57 -11.70 -25.19
CA GLY A 82 -3.84 -11.63 -23.93
C GLY A 82 -3.40 -10.21 -23.57
N LEU A 83 -2.96 -9.43 -24.58
CA LEU A 83 -2.60 -8.03 -24.37
C LEU A 83 -3.82 -7.18 -23.96
N ALA A 84 -4.97 -7.38 -24.60
CA ALA A 84 -6.18 -6.63 -24.29
C ALA A 84 -6.66 -6.91 -22.85
N THR A 85 -6.70 -8.18 -22.44
CA THR A 85 -7.06 -8.56 -21.08
C THR A 85 -6.08 -7.99 -20.05
N PHE A 86 -4.78 -7.99 -20.35
CA PHE A 86 -3.77 -7.43 -19.45
C PHE A 86 -3.97 -5.93 -19.21
N VAL A 87 -4.28 -5.17 -20.25
CA VAL A 87 -4.57 -3.73 -20.15
C VAL A 87 -5.79 -3.46 -19.28
N ILE A 88 -6.84 -4.27 -19.44
CA ILE A 88 -8.04 -4.16 -18.61
C ILE A 88 -7.70 -4.41 -17.13
N ILE A 89 -6.90 -5.45 -16.85
CA ILE A 89 -6.46 -5.76 -15.47
C ILE A 89 -5.63 -4.61 -14.89
N LEU A 90 -4.72 -4.01 -15.66
CA LEU A 90 -3.92 -2.86 -15.22
C LEU A 90 -4.78 -1.63 -14.92
N LEU A 91 -5.74 -1.31 -15.79
CA LEU A 91 -6.67 -0.20 -15.58
C LEU A 91 -7.52 -0.41 -14.33
N LEU A 92 -8.02 -1.63 -14.12
CA LEU A 92 -8.75 -1.99 -12.91
C LEU A 92 -7.88 -1.88 -11.65
N GLY A 93 -6.62 -2.31 -11.72
CA GLY A 93 -5.65 -2.13 -10.64
C GLY A 93 -5.42 -0.65 -10.32
N PHE A 94 -5.21 0.19 -11.33
CA PHE A 94 -5.04 1.63 -11.14
C PHE A 94 -6.27 2.30 -10.50
N VAL A 95 -7.47 1.98 -10.96
CA VAL A 95 -8.71 2.49 -10.35
C VAL A 95 -8.83 2.03 -8.90
N THR A 96 -8.48 0.78 -8.61
CA THR A 96 -8.50 0.22 -7.25
C THR A 96 -7.52 0.95 -6.34
N GLU A 97 -6.28 1.17 -6.78
CA GLU A 97 -5.26 1.93 -6.05
C GLU A 97 -5.75 3.36 -5.75
N VAL A 98 -6.34 4.05 -6.73
CA VAL A 98 -6.90 5.41 -6.52
C VAL A 98 -8.02 5.39 -5.48
N VAL A 99 -8.92 4.41 -5.55
CA VAL A 99 -10.00 4.24 -4.56
C VAL A 99 -9.42 3.98 -3.16
N VAL A 100 -8.43 3.10 -3.04
CA VAL A 100 -7.75 2.80 -1.76
C VAL A 100 -7.08 4.05 -1.20
N VAL A 101 -6.39 4.83 -2.02
CA VAL A 101 -5.73 6.08 -1.59
C VAL A 101 -6.75 7.11 -1.12
N VAL A 102 -7.84 7.33 -1.86
CA VAL A 102 -8.89 8.29 -1.47
C VAL A 102 -9.60 7.83 -0.20
N LEU A 103 -9.98 6.56 -0.10
CA LEU A 103 -10.55 6.00 1.11
C LEU A 103 -9.58 6.12 2.27
N GLY A 104 -8.30 5.77 2.09
CA GLY A 104 -7.26 5.93 3.11
C GLY A 104 -7.15 7.37 3.59
N TYR A 105 -7.17 8.36 2.69
CA TYR A 105 -7.12 9.77 3.05
C TYR A 105 -8.35 10.22 3.85
N VAL A 106 -9.56 9.86 3.40
CA VAL A 106 -10.82 10.21 4.09
C VAL A 106 -10.94 9.50 5.44
N TYR A 107 -10.59 8.21 5.50
CA TYR A 107 -10.58 7.45 6.74
C TYR A 107 -9.52 7.95 7.70
N ARG A 108 -8.33 8.38 7.24
CA ARG A 108 -7.33 9.03 8.10
C ARG A 108 -7.93 10.23 8.82
N ALA A 109 -8.66 11.10 8.12
CA ALA A 109 -9.31 12.25 8.75
C ALA A 109 -10.38 11.84 9.79
N LYS A 110 -11.13 10.75 9.55
CA LYS A 110 -12.09 10.23 10.54
C LYS A 110 -11.40 9.58 11.73
N VAL A 111 -10.38 8.76 11.48
CA VAL A 111 -9.60 8.05 12.50
C VAL A 111 -8.86 9.06 13.38
N GLU A 112 -8.31 10.14 12.83
CA GLU A 112 -7.63 11.19 13.61
C GLU A 112 -8.59 11.85 14.61
N ASN A 113 -9.82 12.16 14.19
CA ASN A 113 -10.85 12.71 15.08
C ASN A 113 -11.33 11.73 16.16
N GLU A 114 -11.50 10.46 15.81
CA GLU A 114 -11.88 9.39 16.76
C GLU A 114 -10.77 9.15 17.79
N VAL A 115 -9.52 9.09 17.32
CA VAL A 115 -8.33 8.89 18.15
C VAL A 115 -8.13 10.07 19.09
N ASP A 116 -8.22 11.32 18.61
CA ASP A 116 -8.07 12.51 19.47
C ASP A 116 -9.12 12.52 20.59
N ARG A 117 -10.38 12.19 20.25
CA ARG A 117 -11.47 12.08 21.21
C ARG A 117 -11.26 10.95 22.23
N SER A 118 -10.71 9.83 21.78
CA SER A 118 -10.35 8.70 22.64
C SER A 118 -9.20 9.06 23.60
N ILE A 119 -8.13 9.69 23.08
CA ILE A 119 -7.00 10.16 23.87
C ILE A 119 -7.44 11.20 24.90
N GLN A 120 -8.30 12.16 24.52
CA GLN A 120 -8.86 13.15 25.44
C GLN A 120 -9.72 12.50 26.53
N LYS A 121 -10.49 11.45 26.22
CA LYS A 121 -11.22 10.67 27.24
C LYS A 121 -10.25 9.98 28.20
N VAL A 122 -9.23 9.30 27.69
CA VAL A 122 -8.24 8.61 28.52
C VAL A 122 -7.51 9.63 29.41
N TYR A 123 -7.08 10.76 28.86
CA TYR A 123 -6.41 11.82 29.60
C TYR A 123 -7.30 12.41 30.71
N LYS A 124 -8.58 12.68 30.43
CA LYS A 124 -9.53 13.17 31.44
C LYS A 124 -9.83 12.14 32.52
N THR A 125 -9.97 10.88 32.17
CA THR A 125 -10.14 9.79 33.15
C THR A 125 -8.90 9.65 34.03
N TYR A 126 -7.70 9.75 33.46
CA TYR A 126 -6.44 9.68 34.22
C TYR A 126 -6.25 10.91 35.13
N ASN A 127 -6.57 12.11 34.63
CA ASN A 127 -6.45 13.36 35.38
C ASN A 127 -7.56 13.56 36.43
N GLY A 128 -8.72 12.91 36.27
CA GLY A 128 -9.82 12.92 37.24
C GLY A 128 -9.70 11.86 38.34
N THR A 129 -8.85 10.84 38.16
CA THR A 129 -8.68 9.72 39.12
C THR A 129 -7.55 9.97 40.12
N ASN A 130 -6.97 11.18 40.18
CA ASN A 130 -5.92 11.52 41.15
C ASN A 130 -6.29 12.73 42.04
N PRO A 131 -7.22 12.55 43.00
CA PRO A 131 -7.36 13.46 44.14
C PRO A 131 -6.18 13.40 45.14
N ASP A 132 -5.15 12.58 44.91
CA ASP A 132 -4.13 12.23 45.92
C ASP A 132 -2.74 12.84 45.71
N ALA A 133 -2.53 13.69 44.70
CA ALA A 133 -1.30 14.48 44.56
C ALA A 133 -1.31 15.80 45.38
N ALA A 134 -2.44 16.23 45.94
CA ALA A 134 -2.54 17.46 46.74
C ALA A 134 -2.36 17.26 48.26
N SER A 135 -2.15 16.02 48.75
CA SER A 135 -2.14 15.74 50.20
C SER A 135 -0.94 14.95 50.73
N ARG A 136 0.23 14.99 50.06
CA ARG A 136 1.50 14.51 50.64
C ARG A 136 2.55 15.61 50.82
N GLY A 137 2.10 16.86 50.88
CA GLY A 137 2.89 18.02 51.29
C GLY A 137 2.27 18.67 52.51
N HIS A 138 2.22 17.97 53.64
CA HIS A 138 2.09 18.58 54.95
C HIS A 138 2.72 17.70 56.03
#